data_AF-P96093-F1
#
_entry.id   AF-P96093-F1
#
_cell.length_a   1.000
_cell.length_b   1.000
_cell.length_c   1.000
_cell.angle_alpha   90.00
_cell.angle_beta   90.00
_cell.angle_gamma   90.00
#
_symmetry.space_group_name_H-M   'P 1'
#
loop_
_entity.id
_entity.type
_entity.pdbx_description
1 polymer ?
#
loop_
_entity_poly.entity_id
_entity_poly.type
_entity_poly.pdbx_seq_one_letter_code
_entity_poly.pdbx_strand_id
1 'polypeptide(L)'
;MTHVVTEACIRCKYTDCVTVCPVDCFHEGPNFLAIDPDECIDCTLCVPECPVDAIFRDVDLPDAVEKYPELNARLARRWPVIIQKKPALPDAEQWRMCGINAHIWIPGKRRRNCPCPSRPCP
;
A
#
# COMPACT_ATOMS: atom_id res chain seq x y z
N MET A 1 -7.73 2.32 -16.28
CA MET A 1 -7.20 3.14 -15.19
C MET A 1 -7.49 2.38 -13.92
N THR A 2 -6.49 2.22 -13.05
CA THR A 2 -6.58 1.39 -11.85
C THR A 2 -6.02 2.12 -10.63
N HIS A 3 -6.41 1.64 -9.46
CA HIS A 3 -5.74 1.98 -8.22
C HIS A 3 -4.52 1.09 -8.01
N VAL A 4 -3.52 1.63 -7.30
CA VAL A 4 -2.21 1.02 -7.09
C VAL A 4 -1.82 1.19 -5.63
N VAL A 5 -1.41 0.09 -5.00
CA VAL A 5 -0.87 0.12 -3.63
C VAL A 5 0.63 0.40 -3.69
N THR A 6 1.11 1.30 -2.85
CA THR A 6 2.52 1.75 -2.79
C THR A 6 3.23 1.26 -1.52
N GLU A 7 4.52 1.59 -1.37
CA GLU A 7 5.35 1.15 -0.24
C GLU A 7 4.77 1.42 1.15
N ALA A 8 3.95 2.45 1.32
CA ALA A 8 3.37 2.79 2.61
C ALA A 8 2.52 1.65 3.22
N CYS A 9 2.04 0.71 2.39
CA CYS A 9 1.31 -0.48 2.84
C CYS A 9 2.24 -1.57 3.44
N ILE A 10 3.52 -1.59 3.06
CA ILE A 10 4.48 -2.65 3.42
C ILE A 10 4.67 -2.66 4.94
N ARG A 11 4.40 -3.81 5.58
CA ARG A 11 4.43 -4.04 7.05
C ARG A 11 3.34 -3.33 7.88
N CYS A 12 2.51 -2.48 7.27
CA CYS A 12 1.31 -1.94 7.90
C CYS A 12 0.15 -2.95 7.78
N LYS A 13 -0.21 -3.31 6.54
CA LYS A 13 -1.24 -4.31 6.20
C LYS A 13 -2.48 -4.24 7.11
N TYR A 14 -3.15 -3.09 7.13
CA TYR A 14 -4.38 -2.90 7.92
C TYR A 14 -5.60 -3.62 7.33
N THR A 15 -5.60 -3.86 6.01
CA THR A 15 -6.67 -4.54 5.25
C THR A 15 -8.05 -3.86 5.29
N ASP A 16 -8.18 -2.61 5.76
CA ASP A 16 -9.46 -1.87 5.72
C ASP A 16 -9.99 -1.67 4.29
N CYS A 17 -9.09 -1.52 3.32
CA CYS A 17 -9.44 -1.33 1.92
C CYS A 17 -10.24 -2.49 1.30
N VAL A 18 -10.17 -3.71 1.86
CA VAL A 18 -10.88 -4.88 1.31
C VAL A 18 -12.37 -4.84 1.61
N THR A 19 -12.81 -4.20 2.69
CA THR A 19 -14.23 -4.21 3.08
C THR A 19 -15.11 -3.31 2.22
N VAL A 20 -14.48 -2.39 1.48
CA VAL A 20 -15.18 -1.41 0.62
C VAL A 20 -15.06 -1.74 -0.86
N CYS A 21 -14.30 -2.78 -1.23
CA CYS A 21 -14.11 -3.13 -2.63
C CYS A 21 -15.34 -3.88 -3.16
N PRO A 22 -16.06 -3.34 -4.16
CA PRO A 22 -17.28 -3.98 -4.69
C PRO A 22 -16.99 -5.19 -5.59
N VAL A 23 -15.74 -5.34 -6.04
CA VAL A 23 -15.30 -6.36 -7.01
C VAL A 23 -14.20 -7.26 -6.44
N ASP A 24 -13.87 -7.12 -5.15
CA ASP A 24 -12.88 -7.95 -4.45
C ASP A 24 -11.50 -8.06 -5.13
N CYS A 25 -11.03 -7.02 -5.83
CA CYS A 25 -9.78 -7.05 -6.61
C CYS A 25 -8.48 -6.96 -5.78
N PHE A 26 -8.52 -7.30 -4.49
CA PHE A 26 -7.36 -7.24 -3.60
C PHE A 26 -6.72 -8.62 -3.42
N HIS A 27 -5.40 -8.68 -3.54
CA HIS A 27 -4.60 -9.89 -3.38
C HIS A 27 -3.66 -9.78 -2.18
N GLU A 28 -3.63 -10.82 -1.37
CA GLU A 28 -2.92 -10.82 -0.09
C GLU A 28 -1.52 -11.44 -0.18
N GLY A 29 -0.52 -10.63 0.13
CA GLY A 29 0.84 -11.08 0.40
C GLY A 29 1.14 -11.21 1.91
N PRO A 30 2.35 -11.68 2.26
CA PRO A 30 2.78 -11.81 3.66
C PRO A 30 2.76 -10.48 4.43
N ASN A 31 3.17 -9.39 3.79
CA ASN A 31 3.35 -8.07 4.40
C ASN A 31 2.86 -6.91 3.52
N PHE A 32 2.12 -7.18 2.45
CA PHE A 32 1.67 -6.20 1.45
C PHE A 32 0.36 -6.68 0.81
N LEU A 33 -0.45 -5.76 0.31
CA LEU A 33 -1.61 -6.04 -0.53
C LEU A 33 -1.36 -5.50 -1.93
N ALA A 34 -1.73 -6.28 -2.94
CA ALA A 34 -1.71 -5.86 -4.34
C ALA A 34 -3.13 -5.67 -4.87
N ILE A 35 -3.35 -4.69 -5.72
CA ILE A 35 -4.61 -4.52 -6.47
C ILE A 35 -4.41 -5.12 -7.87
N ASP A 36 -5.38 -5.92 -8.33
CA ASP A 36 -5.39 -6.37 -9.72
C ASP A 36 -5.89 -5.24 -10.65
N PRO A 37 -5.07 -4.76 -11.60
CA PRO A 37 -5.49 -3.72 -12.54
C PRO A 37 -6.54 -4.21 -13.55
N ASP A 38 -6.66 -5.52 -13.78
CA ASP A 38 -7.60 -6.09 -14.74
C ASP A 38 -9.01 -6.20 -14.14
N GLU A 39 -9.13 -6.34 -12.81
CA GLU A 39 -10.41 -6.41 -12.09
C GLU A 39 -10.84 -5.07 -11.46
N CYS A 40 -9.91 -4.15 -11.23
CA CYS A 40 -10.23 -2.85 -10.63
C CYS A 40 -11.09 -1.98 -11.56
N ILE A 41 -12.24 -1.53 -11.05
CA ILE A 41 -13.18 -0.67 -11.78
C ILE A 41 -13.04 0.84 -11.49
N ASP A 42 -11.92 1.26 -10.88
CA ASP A 42 -11.63 2.68 -10.59
C ASP A 42 -12.66 3.39 -9.68
N CYS A 43 -13.32 2.67 -8.77
CA CYS A 43 -14.38 3.24 -7.92
C CYS A 43 -13.91 4.24 -6.85
N THR A 44 -12.59 4.34 -6.59
CA THR A 44 -11.96 5.27 -5.62
C THR A 44 -12.38 5.10 -4.15
N LEU A 45 -13.22 4.11 -3.83
CA LEU A 45 -13.70 3.88 -2.46
C LEU A 45 -12.61 3.45 -1.47
N CYS A 46 -11.57 2.78 -1.96
CA CYS A 46 -10.50 2.26 -1.12
C CYS A 46 -9.48 3.31 -0.66
N VAL A 47 -9.39 4.45 -1.34
CA VAL A 47 -8.41 5.52 -1.04
C VAL A 47 -8.62 6.12 0.36
N PRO A 48 -9.81 6.65 0.73
CA PRO A 48 -10.01 7.27 2.04
C PRO A 48 -10.01 6.27 3.21
N GLU A 49 -10.20 4.98 2.93
CA GLU A 49 -10.20 3.93 3.95
C GLU A 49 -8.79 3.51 4.39
N CYS A 50 -7.76 3.89 3.63
CA CYS A 50 -6.40 3.51 3.96
C CYS A 50 -5.80 4.47 5.02
N PRO A 51 -5.50 4.00 6.25
CA PRO A 51 -5.02 4.89 7.33
C PRO A 51 -3.59 5.44 7.12
N VAL A 52 -2.88 4.94 6.11
CA VAL A 52 -1.51 5.32 5.73
C VAL A 52 -1.45 5.96 4.34
N ASP A 53 -2.60 6.24 3.72
CA ASP A 53 -2.70 6.85 2.39
C ASP A 53 -1.82 6.15 1.34
N ALA A 54 -1.80 4.82 1.35
CA ALA A 54 -0.90 4.02 0.50
C ALA A 54 -1.46 3.73 -0.89
N ILE A 55 -2.71 4.11 -1.17
CA ILE A 55 -3.43 3.76 -2.39
C ILE A 55 -3.57 5.02 -3.25
N PHE A 56 -3.05 4.97 -4.47
CA PHE A 56 -3.10 6.06 -5.44
C PHE A 56 -3.71 5.57 -6.75
N ARG A 57 -4.21 6.50 -7.56
CA ARG A 57 -4.56 6.20 -8.96
C ARG A 57 -3.29 6.08 -9.78
N ASP A 58 -3.28 5.19 -10.77
CA ASP A 58 -2.16 4.99 -11.69
C ASP A 58 -1.68 6.29 -12.37
N VAL A 59 -2.58 7.24 -12.62
CA VAL A 59 -2.28 8.55 -13.22
C VAL A 59 -1.78 9.61 -12.24
N ASP A 60 -2.00 9.44 -10.94
CA ASP A 60 -1.63 10.42 -9.91
C ASP A 60 -0.45 9.95 -9.04
N LEU A 61 0.27 8.93 -9.50
CA LEU A 61 1.43 8.41 -8.79
C LEU A 61 2.58 9.42 -8.81
N PRO A 62 3.17 9.74 -7.65
CA PRO A 62 4.45 10.43 -7.61
C PRO A 62 5.55 9.61 -8.32
N ASP A 63 6.51 10.27 -8.96
CA ASP A 63 7.63 9.61 -9.67
C ASP A 63 8.38 8.59 -8.80
N ALA A 64 8.44 8.81 -7.49
CA ALA A 64 9.08 7.90 -6.54
C ALA A 64 8.44 6.50 -6.48
N VAL A 65 7.17 6.38 -6.88
CA VAL A 65 6.36 5.16 -6.80
C VAL A 65 5.80 4.72 -8.16
N GLU A 66 6.35 5.21 -9.26
CA GLU A 66 5.94 4.86 -10.63
C GLU A 66 6.11 3.36 -10.95
N LYS A 67 6.98 2.64 -10.22
CA LYS A 67 7.21 1.19 -10.41
C LYS A 67 6.13 0.28 -9.79
N TYR A 68 5.24 0.82 -8.97
CA TYR A 68 4.25 0.02 -8.24
C TYR A 68 3.08 -0.53 -9.07
N PRO A 69 2.59 0.09 -10.16
CA PRO A 69 1.55 -0.49 -11.01
C PRO A 69 1.94 -1.86 -11.55
N GLU A 70 3.13 -1.98 -12.14
CA GLU A 70 3.66 -3.25 -12.66
C GLU A 70 3.86 -4.28 -11.54
N LEU A 71 4.32 -3.83 -10.37
CA LEU A 71 4.49 -4.69 -9.20
C LEU A 71 3.15 -5.25 -8.73
N ASN A 72 2.11 -4.41 -8.64
CA ASN A 72 0.76 -4.81 -8.24
C ASN A 72 0.20 -5.85 -9.22
N ALA A 73 0.27 -5.57 -10.53
CA ALA A 73 -0.17 -6.49 -11.57
C ALA A 73 0.53 -7.86 -11.48
N ARG A 74 1.84 -7.86 -11.23
CA ARG A 74 2.63 -9.10 -11.09
C ARG A 74 2.29 -9.87 -9.82
N LEU A 75 2.06 -9.18 -8.71
CA LEU A 75 1.77 -9.80 -7.42
C LEU A 75 0.33 -10.30 -7.34
N ALA A 76 -0.63 -9.59 -7.92
CA ALA A 76 -2.03 -9.99 -8.01
C ALA A 76 -2.16 -11.38 -8.64
N ARG A 77 -1.48 -11.61 -9.77
CA ARG A 77 -1.45 -12.92 -10.45
C ARG A 77 -0.87 -14.08 -9.62
N ARG A 78 -0.11 -13.79 -8.57
CA ARG A 78 0.58 -14.79 -7.75
C ARG A 78 -0.08 -15.04 -6.40
N TRP A 79 -0.79 -14.05 -5.89
CA TRP A 79 -1.31 -14.06 -4.53
C TRP A 79 -2.81 -14.37 -4.50
N PRO A 80 -3.29 -15.03 -3.42
CA PRO A 80 -4.71 -15.31 -3.27
C PRO A 80 -5.50 -14.02 -3.06
N VAL A 81 -6.74 -14.01 -3.55
CA VAL A 81 -7.70 -12.94 -3.31
C VAL A 81 -8.08 -12.89 -1.83
N ILE A 82 -8.20 -11.67 -1.28
CA ILE A 82 -8.65 -11.42 0.09
C ILE A 82 -9.96 -10.63 0.08
N ILE A 83 -11.00 -11.26 0.64
CA ILE A 83 -12.36 -10.71 0.73
C ILE A 83 -12.74 -10.28 2.15
N GLN A 84 -11.94 -10.66 3.16
CA GLN A 84 -12.25 -10.41 4.57
C GLN A 84 -11.13 -9.63 5.23
N LYS A 85 -11.51 -8.63 6.03
CA LYS A 85 -10.60 -7.87 6.88
C LYS A 85 -9.90 -8.80 7.87
N LYS A 86 -8.59 -8.63 8.02
CA LYS A 86 -7.77 -9.30 9.03
C LYS A 86 -7.23 -8.26 10.02
N PRO A 87 -6.90 -8.66 11.26
CA PRO A 87 -6.22 -7.77 12.17
C PRO A 87 -4.88 -7.33 11.56
N ALA A 88 -4.56 -6.05 11.73
CA ALA A 88 -3.28 -5.49 11.29
C ALA A 88 -2.10 -6.22 11.94
N LEU A 89 -0.92 -6.12 11.32
CA LEU A 89 0.30 -6.66 11.92
C LEU A 89 0.60 -5.95 13.25
N PRO A 90 1.16 -6.65 14.25
CA PRO A 90 1.38 -6.09 15.60
C PRO A 90 2.29 -4.85 15.60
N ASP A 91 3.18 -4.73 14.61
CA ASP A 91 4.07 -3.58 14.45
C ASP A 91 3.50 -2.46 13.55
N ALA A 92 2.29 -2.62 12.98
CA ALA A 92 1.76 -1.73 11.94
C ALA A 92 1.76 -0.25 12.35
N GLU A 93 1.41 0.04 13.61
CA GLU A 93 1.38 1.41 14.14
C GLU A 93 2.77 2.07 14.16
N GLN A 94 3.84 1.30 14.39
CA GLN A 94 5.21 1.80 14.36
C GLN A 94 5.64 2.15 12.93
N TRP A 95 5.13 1.41 11.93
CA TRP A 95 5.43 1.64 10.51
C TRP A 95 4.58 2.77 9.90
N ARG A 96 3.34 2.97 10.39
CA ARG A 96 2.48 4.10 10.02
C ARG A 96 3.16 5.45 10.19
N MET A 97 3.84 5.66 11.31
CA MET A 97 4.57 6.90 11.58
C MET A 97 5.78 7.11 10.65
N CYS A 98 6.25 6.06 9.97
CA CYS A 98 7.35 6.14 9.03
C CYS A 98 6.91 6.57 7.62
N GLY A 99 5.72 6.12 7.17
CA GLY A 99 5.15 6.43 5.85
C GLY A 99 4.65 7.86 5.69
N ILE A 100 4.20 8.49 6.79
CA ILE A 100 3.65 9.87 6.79
C ILE A 100 4.70 10.95 6.44
N ASN A 101 6.00 10.63 6.42
CA ASN A 101 7.08 11.59 6.15
C ASN A 101 7.88 11.31 4.86
N ALA A 102 7.37 10.52 3.91
CA ALA A 102 8.09 10.31 2.64
C ALA A 102 8.16 11.57 1.75
N HIS A 103 7.20 12.50 1.86
CA HIS A 103 7.16 13.74 1.05
C HIS A 103 7.49 15.03 1.81
N ILE A 104 7.61 15.01 3.14
CA ILE A 104 8.11 16.16 3.90
C ILE A 104 9.64 16.04 3.98
N TRP A 105 10.30 16.53 2.93
CA TRP A 105 11.73 16.80 2.90
C TRP A 105 12.06 17.85 3.98
N ILE A 106 12.33 17.41 5.21
CA ILE A 106 12.97 18.26 6.24
C ILE A 106 14.47 17.97 6.18
N PRO A 107 15.28 18.87 5.61
CA PRO A 107 16.72 18.72 5.62
C PRO A 107 17.20 18.74 7.09
N GLY A 108 17.84 17.66 7.54
CA GLY A 108 18.51 17.60 8.84
C GLY A 108 17.88 16.69 9.91
N LYS A 109 16.68 16.13 9.71
CA LYS A 109 16.16 15.10 10.63
C LYS A 109 16.65 13.71 10.19
N ARG A 110 17.81 13.29 10.73
CA ARG A 110 18.25 11.89 10.64
C ARG A 110 17.10 10.97 11.05
N ARG A 111 16.78 9.98 10.20
CA ARG A 111 15.94 8.81 10.48
C ARG A 111 16.37 8.20 11.82
N ARG A 112 15.76 8.62 12.93
CA ARG A 112 16.19 8.21 14.28
C ARG A 112 15.19 7.30 14.99
N ASN A 113 13.99 7.08 14.43
CA ASN A 113 13.01 6.22 15.10
C ASN A 113 12.10 5.40 14.17
N CYS A 114 12.41 5.32 12.87
CA CYS A 114 11.84 4.25 12.06
C CYS A 114 12.70 3.00 12.24
N PRO A 115 12.14 1.84 12.62
CA PRO A 115 12.83 0.55 12.58
C PRO A 115 13.03 0.05 11.13
N CYS A 116 13.07 0.98 10.16
CA CYS A 116 13.47 0.71 8.80
C CYS A 116 14.90 0.16 8.87
N PRO A 117 15.14 -1.13 8.56
CA PRO A 117 16.50 -1.59 8.41
C PRO A 117 17.14 -0.66 7.39
N SER A 118 18.37 -0.26 7.65
CA SER A 118 19.16 0.78 6.99
C SER A 118 19.44 0.55 5.48
N ARG A 119 18.57 -0.18 4.78
CA ARG A 119 18.63 -0.47 3.36
C ARG A 119 17.28 -0.16 2.71
N PRO A 120 17.30 0.41 1.50
CA PRO A 120 16.08 0.59 0.73
C PRO A 120 15.35 -0.75 0.63
N CYS A 121 14.05 -0.75 0.91
CA CYS A 121 13.19 -1.87 0.56
C CYS A 121 13.41 -2.16 -0.95
N PRO A 122 13.62 -3.43 -1.33
CA PRO A 122 13.96 -3.81 -2.71
C PRO A 122 12.95 -3.27 -3.74
#